data_AF-A0A4Q2EF94-F1
#
_entry.id   AF-A0A4Q2EF94-F1
#
_cell.length_a   1.000
_cell.length_b   1.000
_cell.length_c   1.000
_cell.angle_alpha   90.00
_cell.angle_beta   90.00
_cell.angle_gamma   90.00
#
_symmetry.space_group_name_H-M   'P 1'
#
loop_
_entity.id
_entity.type
_entity.pdbx_description
1 polymer ?
#
loop_
_entity_poly.entity_id
_entity_poly.type
_entity_poly.pdbx_seq_one_letter_code
_entity_poly.pdbx_strand_id
1 'polypeptide(L)' 'MWKSISKFFKQFFISFIKDIINDILGYGIVLFILILAMLVVNYIEDDLTAMGIIGVIVLVVYSIVFFYQGKE' A
#
# COMPACT_ATOMS: atom_id res chain seq x y z
N MET A 1 -2.01 13.60 38.14
CA MET A 1 -1.13 12.67 37.39
C MET A 1 -1.88 11.60 36.63
N TRP A 2 -2.64 10.72 37.29
CA TRP A 2 -3.34 9.57 36.66
C TRP A 2 -4.20 9.94 35.43
N LYS A 3 -5.00 11.01 35.54
CA LYS A 3 -5.88 11.50 34.46
C LYS A 3 -5.10 11.98 33.21
N SER A 4 -3.89 12.50 33.41
CA SER A 4 -3.02 12.97 32.32
C SER A 4 -2.33 11.79 31.61
N ILE A 5 -1.87 10.82 32.41
CA ILE A 5 -1.25 9.59 31.92
C ILE A 5 -2.26 8.77 31.10
N SER A 6 -3.48 8.62 31.62
CA SER A 6 -4.58 7.95 30.91
C SER A 6 -4.91 8.60 29.57
N LYS A 7 -4.92 9.94 29.50
CA LYS A 7 -5.20 10.70 28.27
C LYS A 7 -4.08 10.52 27.23
N PHE A 8 -2.83 10.51 27.69
CA PHE A 8 -1.66 10.27 26.84
C PHE A 8 -1.73 8.88 26.19
N PHE A 9 -1.91 7.82 26.98
CA PHE A 9 -2.01 6.46 26.44
C PHE A 9 -3.17 6.32 25.46
N LYS A 10 -4.33 6.93 25.77
CA LYS A 10 -5.48 6.89 24.86
C LYS A 10 -5.17 7.53 23.51
N GLN A 11 -4.49 8.68 23.48
CA GLN A 11 -4.08 9.33 22.23
C GLN A 11 -3.00 8.52 21.50
N PHE A 12 -2.02 7.98 22.23
CA PHE A 12 -0.97 7.15 21.67
C PHE A 12 -1.53 5.91 20.95
N PHE A 13 -2.40 5.14 21.62
CA PHE A 13 -3.01 3.95 21.02
C PHE A 13 -3.91 4.30 19.82
N ILE A 14 -4.62 5.43 19.86
CA ILE A 14 -5.43 5.88 18.72
C ILE A 14 -4.55 6.20 17.51
N SER A 15 -3.44 6.93 17.71
CA SER A 15 -2.50 7.23 16.62
C SER A 15 -1.89 5.94 16.06
N PHE A 16 -1.35 5.11 16.95
CA PHE A 16 -0.70 3.85 16.59
C PHE A 16 -1.61 2.92 15.78
N ILE A 17 -2.87 2.75 16.20
CA ILE A 17 -3.84 1.92 15.47
C ILE A 17 -4.17 2.55 14.10
N LYS A 18 -4.25 3.89 14.03
CA LYS A 18 -4.57 4.59 12.79
C LYS A 18 -3.45 4.46 11.77
N ASP A 19 -2.20 4.52 12.22
CA ASP A 19 -1.02 4.34 11.38
C ASP A 19 -0.96 2.90 10.85
N ILE A 20 -1.20 1.90 11.71
CA ILE A 20 -1.29 0.50 11.29
C ILE A 20 -2.42 0.27 10.28
N ILE A 21 -3.60 0.86 10.48
CA ILE A 21 -4.72 0.73 9.53
C ILE A 21 -4.35 1.37 8.19
N ASN A 22 -3.72 2.53 8.20
CA ASN A 22 -3.28 3.20 6.98
C ASN A 22 -2.23 2.37 6.23
N ASP A 23 -1.29 1.78 6.94
CA ASP A 23 -0.29 0.88 6.35
C ASP A 23 -0.94 -0.36 5.74
N ILE A 24 -1.85 -1.02 6.48
CA ILE A 24 -2.59 -2.18 5.98
C ILE A 24 -3.41 -1.82 4.74
N LEU A 25 -4.07 -0.67 4.72
CA LEU A 25 -4.81 -0.19 3.55
C LEU A 25 -3.87 0.10 2.37
N GLY A 26 -2.72 0.72 2.61
CA GLY A 26 -1.71 1.00 1.58
C GLY A 26 -1.16 -0.29 0.96
N TYR A 27 -0.65 -1.21 1.78
CA TYR A 27 -0.16 -2.51 1.31
C TYR A 27 -1.27 -3.36 0.68
N GLY A 28 -2.49 -3.30 1.22
CA GLY A 28 -3.66 -3.99 0.68
C GLY A 28 -4.06 -3.50 -0.72
N ILE A 29 -4.04 -2.18 -0.94
CA ILE A 29 -4.30 -1.58 -2.26
C ILE A 29 -3.22 -2.02 -3.27
N VAL A 30 -1.95 -2.01 -2.86
CA VAL A 30 -0.83 -2.48 -3.71
C VAL A 30 -1.00 -3.94 -4.12
N LEU A 31 -1.30 -4.83 -3.16
CA LEU A 31 -1.55 -6.24 -3.44
C LEU A 31 -2.75 -6.44 -4.37
N PHE A 32 -3.84 -5.68 -4.14
CA PHE A 32 -5.03 -5.76 -4.98
C PHE A 32 -4.74 -5.36 -6.43
N ILE A 33 -3.98 -4.28 -6.64
CA ILE A 33 -3.55 -3.84 -7.98
C ILE A 33 -2.71 -4.92 -8.67
N LEU A 34 -1.78 -5.56 -7.94
CA LEU A 34 -0.95 -6.64 -8.50
C LEU A 34 -1.76 -7.88 -8.90
N ILE A 35 -2.79 -8.24 -8.13
CA ILE A 35 -3.68 -9.36 -8.47
C ILE A 35 -4.48 -9.06 -9.74
N LEU A 36 -5.07 -7.86 -9.83
CA LEU A 36 -5.80 -7.44 -11.03
C LEU A 36 -4.89 -7.37 -12.25
N ALA A 37 -3.67 -6.87 -12.08
CA ALA A 37 -2.65 -6.82 -13.11
C ALA A 37 -2.32 -8.22 -13.65
N MET A 38 -2.02 -9.17 -12.77
CA MET A 38 -1.76 -10.55 -13.15
C MET A 38 -2.95 -11.19 -13.85
N LEU A 39 -4.17 -10.88 -13.40
CA LEU A 39 -5.38 -11.39 -14.03
C LEU A 39 -5.51 -10.90 -15.48
N VAL A 40 -5.27 -9.61 -15.73
CA VAL A 40 -5.28 -9.03 -17.10
C VAL A 40 -4.18 -9.61 -17.97
N VAL A 41 -2.96 -9.72 -17.43
CA VAL A 41 -1.79 -10.26 -18.14
C VAL A 41 -2.02 -11.70 -18.60
N ASN A 42 -2.74 -12.51 -17.82
CA ASN A 42 -3.03 -13.91 -18.17
C ASN A 42 -3.90 -14.08 -19.42
N TYR A 43 -4.51 -13.00 -19.93
CA TYR A 43 -5.27 -13.00 -21.20
C TYR A 43 -4.45 -12.52 -22.40
N ILE A 44 -3.16 -12.23 -22.21
CA ILE A 44 -2.26 -11.76 -23.26
C ILE A 44 -1.42 -12.92 -23.74
N GLU A 45 -1.60 -13.31 -25.01
CA GLU A 45 -0.85 -14.43 -25.62
C GLU A 45 0.60 -14.07 -25.96
N ASP A 46 0.90 -12.79 -26.18
CA ASP A 46 2.27 -12.33 -26.45
C ASP A 46 3.03 -12.07 -25.15
N ASP A 47 3.94 -12.98 -24.82
CA ASP A 47 4.77 -12.94 -23.61
C ASP A 47 5.58 -11.64 -23.47
N LEU A 48 6.05 -11.07 -24.59
CA LEU A 48 6.80 -9.81 -24.59
C LEU A 48 5.92 -8.62 -24.18
N THR A 49 4.72 -8.52 -24.76
CA THR A 49 3.73 -7.50 -24.37
C THR A 49 3.27 -7.70 -22.93
N ALA A 50 3.02 -8.94 -22.51
CA ALA A 50 2.67 -9.30 -21.15
C ALA A 50 3.74 -8.84 -20.14
N MET A 51 5.02 -9.13 -20.40
CA MET A 51 6.13 -8.67 -19.56
C MET A 51 6.25 -7.15 -19.53
N GLY A 52 6.03 -6.47 -20.67
CA GLY A 52 6.02 -5.01 -20.73
C GLY A 52 4.97 -4.38 -19.82
N ILE A 53 3.76 -4.94 -19.81
CA ILE A 53 2.67 -4.47 -18.95
C ILE A 53 2.97 -4.72 -17.47
N ILE A 54 3.50 -5.91 -17.11
CA ILE A 54 3.95 -6.18 -15.73
C ILE A 54 5.00 -5.15 -15.30
N GLY A 55 5.99 -4.88 -16.16
CA GLY A 55 7.06 -3.91 -15.88
C GLY A 55 6.51 -2.51 -15.59
N VAL A 56 5.56 -2.03 -16.39
CA VAL A 56 4.90 -0.73 -16.16
C VAL A 56 4.13 -0.73 -14.85
N ILE A 57 3.39 -1.80 -14.55
CA ILE A 57 2.59 -1.89 -13.31
C ILE A 57 3.50 -1.88 -12.08
N VAL A 58 4.61 -2.63 -12.11
CA VAL A 58 5.61 -2.62 -11.03
C VAL A 58 6.19 -1.22 -10.84
N LEU A 59 6.53 -0.51 -11.92
CA LEU A 59 7.04 0.87 -11.84
C LEU A 59 6.02 1.85 -11.25
N VAL A 60 4.75 1.74 -11.64
CA VAL A 60 3.66 2.58 -11.11
C VAL A 60 3.45 2.30 -9.62
N VAL A 61 3.36 1.03 -9.24
CA VAL A 61 3.22 0.61 -7.83
C VAL A 61 4.40 1.10 -7.00
N TYR A 62 5.62 0.87 -7.48
CA TYR A 62 6.84 1.34 -6.82
C TYR A 62 6.84 2.86 -6.64
N SER A 63 6.44 3.60 -7.68
CA SER A 63 6.32 5.06 -7.62
C SER A 63 5.28 5.49 -6.60
N ILE A 64 4.11 4.86 -6.55
CA ILE A 64 3.09 5.17 -5.55
C ILE A 64 3.66 4.93 -4.16
N VAL A 65 4.22 3.75 -3.87
CA VAL A 65 4.77 3.43 -2.54
C VAL A 65 5.88 4.41 -2.15
N PHE A 66 6.87 4.62 -3.03
CA PHE A 66 8.05 5.42 -2.71
C PHE A 66 7.74 6.93 -2.64
N PHE A 67 6.88 7.46 -3.52
CA PHE A 67 6.53 8.88 -3.52
C PHE A 67 5.37 9.25 -2.57
N TYR A 68 4.47 8.32 -2.21
CA TYR A 68 3.46 8.60 -1.18
C TYR A 68 3.96 8.38 0.25
N GLN A 69 4.91 7.46 0.50
CA GLN A 69 5.53 7.31 1.82
C GLN A 69 6.47 8.48 2.17
N GLY A 70 6.87 9.30 1.19
CA GLY A 70 7.68 10.51 1.40
C GLY A 70 6.91 11.76 1.86
N LYS A 71 5.65 11.63 2.28
CA LYS A 71 4.88 12.72 2.90
C LYS A 71 4.75 12.48 4.41
N GLU A 72 5.88 12.59 5.10
CA GLU A 72 5.90 13.12 6.47
C GLU A 72 6.31 14.60 6.41
#